data_AF-A0A5M9X071-F1
#
_entry.id   AF-A0A5M9X071-F1
#
_cell.length_a   1.000
_cell.length_b   1.000
_cell.length_c   1.000
_cell.angle_alpha   90.00
_cell.angle_beta   90.00
_cell.angle_gamma   90.00
#
_symmetry.space_group_name_H-M   'P 1'
#
loop_
_entity.id
_entity.type
_entity.pdbx_description
1 polymer ?
#
loop_
_entity_poly.entity_id
_entity_poly.type
_entity_poly.pdbx_seq_one_letter_code
_entity_poly.pdbx_strand_id
1 'polypeptide(L)'
;MKTMQYTTKWTKTLAVAGLAGILMVSASGLSSAHAQVQSASGNGQITAPVLATKMVTSKKLHSSEKWLKADVTIPVFQGLADTKYQDQLNDIIESHASKDLAKWEKAAAEAATSAKKNGYTMHPYQLLIQYELTSDGSDNGLVSLKITTEGTRMNNPETLVDTYNFTNEAEAKRVTLEDLFGSKYPSILDAHIKSAIAADQELYFKGEDGFQGVHPGQSFYVKDGHAYIVFQKYSIAPGSTGTPEFAVKLPDQKDVHRAVQAIIPSSKHYIGKDGKLMVPLASVLRQMNFDVTWNGKSKTADITKGALWSSISLNKDSYFLGKNAPRKLGAVPEMKNGYVYVPLEFLSDILNLKVIQDKQGQITISNAEN
;
A
#
# COMPACT_ATOMS: atom_id res chain seq x y z
N MET A 1 -25.91 -47.88 -30.13
CA MET A 1 -24.89 -46.84 -29.85
C MET A 1 -25.47 -45.49 -30.23
N LYS A 2 -25.79 -44.66 -29.23
CA LYS A 2 -26.20 -43.26 -29.40
C LYS A 2 -25.30 -42.43 -28.48
N THR A 3 -24.49 -41.57 -29.08
CA THR A 3 -23.58 -40.64 -28.42
C THR A 3 -24.36 -39.47 -27.83
N MET A 4 -24.34 -39.32 -26.50
CA MET A 4 -24.85 -38.16 -25.79
C MET A 4 -23.72 -37.13 -25.67
N GLN A 5 -23.82 -36.01 -26.40
CA GLN A 5 -22.96 -34.85 -26.21
C GLN A 5 -23.51 -34.01 -25.06
N TYR A 6 -22.77 -33.91 -23.96
CA TYR A 6 -23.04 -32.94 -22.90
C TYR A 6 -22.34 -31.62 -23.23
N THR A 7 -23.10 -30.62 -23.65
CA THR A 7 -22.63 -29.24 -23.75
C THR A 7 -22.94 -28.51 -22.43
N THR A 8 -22.02 -28.57 -21.47
CA THR A 8 -22.17 -27.79 -20.23
C THR A 8 -21.75 -26.34 -20.51
N LYS A 9 -22.73 -25.44 -20.63
CA LYS A 9 -22.52 -23.98 -20.68
C LYS A 9 -22.02 -23.51 -19.31
N TRP A 10 -20.75 -23.09 -19.25
CA TRP A 10 -20.20 -22.40 -18.09
C TRP A 10 -20.72 -20.97 -18.04
N THR A 11 -21.67 -20.69 -17.17
CA THR A 11 -22.00 -19.32 -16.77
C THR A 11 -20.84 -18.76 -15.94
N LYS A 12 -20.10 -17.81 -16.52
CA LYS A 12 -19.04 -17.07 -15.83
C LYS A 12 -19.68 -16.16 -14.76
N THR A 13 -19.49 -16.50 -13.49
CA THR A 13 -19.67 -15.54 -12.39
C THR A 13 -18.27 -15.15 -11.93
N LEU A 14 -17.78 -14.00 -12.41
CA LEU A 14 -16.61 -13.34 -11.86
C LEU A 14 -16.97 -12.88 -10.44
N ALA A 15 -16.60 -13.68 -9.43
CA ALA A 15 -16.55 -13.21 -8.06
C ALA A 15 -15.20 -12.48 -7.87
N VAL A 16 -15.18 -11.19 -8.19
CA VAL A 16 -14.12 -10.28 -7.72
C VAL A 16 -14.32 -10.11 -6.22
N ALA A 17 -13.67 -10.94 -5.43
CA ALA A 17 -13.51 -10.73 -3.99
C ALA A 17 -12.14 -10.11 -3.72
N GLY A 18 -11.89 -8.95 -4.32
CA GLY A 18 -10.83 -8.05 -3.88
C GLY A 18 -11.39 -7.21 -2.72
N LEU A 19 -11.23 -7.67 -1.49
CA LEU A 19 -11.49 -6.86 -0.31
C LEU A 19 -10.31 -5.90 -0.09
N ALA A 20 -10.16 -4.93 -0.98
CA ALA A 20 -9.44 -3.70 -0.72
C ALA A 20 -10.46 -2.64 -0.30
N GLY A 21 -10.54 -2.35 0.99
CA GLY A 21 -11.24 -1.16 1.46
C GLY A 21 -11.87 -1.32 2.84
N ILE A 22 -11.20 -0.79 3.86
CA ILE A 22 -11.90 -0.16 4.98
C ILE A 22 -11.20 1.18 5.26
N LEU A 23 -11.96 2.25 5.01
CA LEU A 23 -11.72 3.62 5.44
C LEU A 23 -11.57 3.68 6.96
N MET A 24 -10.44 4.20 7.45
CA MET A 24 -10.31 4.60 8.85
C MET A 24 -10.85 6.02 9.02
N VAL A 25 -12.03 6.12 9.62
CA VAL A 25 -12.64 7.38 10.04
C VAL A 25 -11.86 7.93 11.24
N SER A 26 -11.34 9.15 11.10
CA SER A 26 -10.73 9.92 12.18
C SER A 26 -11.81 10.44 13.14
N ALA A 27 -11.84 9.92 14.38
CA ALA A 27 -12.58 10.53 15.48
C ALA A 27 -11.60 11.36 16.34
N SER A 28 -11.88 12.64 16.42
CA SER A 28 -11.16 13.66 17.18
C SER A 28 -11.46 13.59 18.68
N GLY A 29 -10.39 13.66 19.49
CA GLY A 29 -10.36 14.39 20.76
C GLY A 29 -10.73 13.62 22.03
N LEU A 30 -9.79 13.49 22.96
CA LEU A 30 -9.75 14.29 24.19
C LEU A 30 -8.43 14.07 24.94
N SER A 31 -7.90 15.17 25.49
CA SER A 31 -6.64 15.29 26.22
C SER A 31 -6.84 15.06 27.72
N SER A 32 -5.86 14.46 28.39
CA SER A 32 -5.43 14.68 29.79
C SER A 32 -4.44 13.57 30.17
N ALA A 33 -3.38 13.74 30.97
CA ALA A 33 -2.71 14.88 31.56
C ALA A 33 -1.25 14.42 31.82
N HIS A 34 -0.28 15.34 31.68
CA HIS A 34 1.11 15.10 32.06
C HIS A 34 1.23 14.96 33.58
N ALA A 35 1.81 13.86 34.06
CA ALA A 35 2.40 13.80 35.39
C ALA A 35 3.93 13.70 35.22
N GLN A 36 4.60 14.79 35.55
CA GLN A 36 6.05 14.94 35.55
C GLN A 36 6.57 14.35 36.86
N VAL A 37 7.44 13.32 36.79
CA VAL A 37 8.21 12.87 37.96
C VAL A 37 9.70 13.02 37.63
N GLN A 38 10.35 13.83 38.44
CA GLN A 38 11.77 14.12 38.42
C GLN A 38 12.62 12.88 38.72
N SER A 39 13.77 12.86 38.06
CA SER A 39 14.85 11.89 38.12
C SER A 39 15.52 11.85 39.49
N ALA A 40 15.85 10.65 39.95
CA ALA A 40 16.90 10.42 40.95
C ALA A 40 17.92 9.44 40.35
N SER A 41 19.18 9.88 40.29
CA SER A 41 20.32 9.12 39.80
C SER A 41 20.84 8.19 40.90
N GLY A 42 21.12 6.93 40.55
CA GLY A 42 21.68 5.93 41.45
C GLY A 42 22.31 4.78 40.64
N ASN A 43 23.62 4.63 40.80
CA ASN A 43 24.51 3.75 40.05
C ASN A 43 24.15 2.25 40.06
N GLY A 44 24.43 1.60 38.93
CA GLY A 44 24.78 0.18 38.86
C GLY A 44 23.66 -0.74 38.38
N GLN A 45 23.46 -0.83 37.07
CA GLN A 45 22.81 -1.99 36.47
C GLN A 45 23.72 -2.62 35.43
N ILE A 46 24.14 -3.83 35.77
CA ILE A 46 24.67 -4.82 34.86
C ILE A 46 23.54 -5.06 33.84
N THR A 47 23.67 -4.52 32.64
CA THR A 47 22.71 -4.78 31.57
C THR A 47 22.91 -6.23 31.12
N ALA A 48 22.06 -7.12 31.65
CA ALA A 48 21.76 -8.36 30.96
C ALA A 48 21.38 -8.01 29.50
N PRO A 49 21.82 -8.77 28.49
CA PRO A 49 21.41 -8.51 27.12
C PRO A 49 19.88 -8.54 27.10
N VAL A 50 19.26 -7.40 26.78
CA VAL A 50 17.84 -7.33 26.50
C VAL A 50 17.64 -8.26 25.31
N LEU A 51 17.10 -9.46 25.57
CA LEU A 51 16.61 -10.32 24.51
C LEU A 51 15.62 -9.48 23.71
N ALA A 52 15.99 -9.16 22.46
CA ALA A 52 15.14 -8.39 21.58
C ALA A 52 13.79 -9.11 21.48
N THR A 53 12.72 -8.46 21.95
CA THR A 53 11.38 -9.00 21.86
C THR A 53 11.05 -9.21 20.37
N LYS A 54 10.71 -10.44 20.00
CA LYS A 54 10.35 -10.78 18.62
C LYS A 54 9.09 -10.00 18.22
N MET A 55 9.14 -9.25 17.11
CA MET A 55 8.02 -8.43 16.63
C MET A 55 6.74 -9.25 16.34
N VAL A 56 6.88 -10.53 16.00
CA VAL A 56 5.77 -11.42 15.69
C VAL A 56 5.86 -12.73 16.47
N THR A 57 4.78 -13.06 17.17
CA THR A 57 4.54 -14.37 17.79
C THR A 57 3.48 -15.14 17.00
N SER A 58 3.19 -16.38 17.41
CA SER A 58 2.24 -17.25 16.72
C SER A 58 1.07 -17.60 17.62
N LYS A 59 -0.14 -17.59 17.06
CA LYS A 59 -1.35 -18.12 17.69
C LYS A 59 -1.90 -19.26 16.85
N LYS A 60 -2.32 -20.35 17.50
CA LYS A 60 -2.98 -21.47 16.84
C LYS A 60 -4.49 -21.35 16.99
N LEU A 61 -5.21 -21.63 15.90
CA LEU A 61 -6.66 -21.82 15.93
C LEU A 61 -6.96 -23.30 15.76
N HIS A 62 -8.01 -23.79 16.42
CA HIS A 62 -8.37 -25.19 16.43
C HIS A 62 -9.75 -25.39 15.82
N SER A 63 -9.86 -26.40 14.95
CA SER A 63 -11.17 -26.84 14.46
C SER A 63 -11.87 -27.73 15.48
N SER A 64 -13.19 -27.63 15.53
CA SER A 64 -14.05 -28.59 16.26
C SER A 64 -14.67 -29.65 15.34
N GLU A 65 -14.51 -29.52 14.02
CA GLU A 65 -15.11 -30.40 13.02
C GLU A 65 -14.21 -31.61 12.74
N LYS A 66 -14.68 -32.81 13.09
CA LYS A 66 -13.92 -34.06 12.91
C LYS A 66 -13.64 -34.41 11.44
N TRP A 67 -14.43 -33.89 10.50
CA TRP A 67 -14.22 -34.06 9.07
C TRP A 67 -13.29 -33.00 8.46
N LEU A 68 -12.67 -32.15 9.30
CA LEU A 68 -11.64 -31.20 8.91
C LEU A 68 -10.36 -31.42 9.73
N LYS A 69 -9.24 -31.63 9.04
CA LYS A 69 -7.90 -31.56 9.63
C LYS A 69 -7.37 -30.15 9.44
N ALA A 70 -7.42 -29.33 10.50
CA ALA A 70 -6.97 -27.95 10.46
C ALA A 70 -5.61 -27.80 11.17
N ASP A 71 -4.61 -27.26 10.47
CA ASP A 71 -3.38 -26.72 11.02
C ASP A 71 -3.33 -25.21 10.71
N VAL A 72 -3.86 -24.42 11.65
CA VAL A 72 -4.03 -22.98 11.48
C VAL A 72 -3.12 -22.26 12.45
N THR A 73 -2.06 -21.65 11.92
CA THR A 73 -1.09 -20.85 12.66
C THR A 73 -1.06 -19.44 12.09
N ILE A 74 -1.49 -18.46 12.89
CA ILE A 74 -1.56 -17.04 12.51
C ILE A 74 -0.52 -16.20 13.25
N PRO A 75 -0.04 -15.09 12.65
CA PRO A 75 0.85 -14.16 13.30
C PRO A 75 0.11 -13.29 14.30
N VAL A 76 0.80 -12.91 15.38
CA VAL A 76 0.37 -11.89 16.33
C VAL A 76 1.51 -10.89 16.50
N PHE A 77 1.30 -9.66 16.02
CA PHE A 77 2.24 -8.57 16.16
C PHE A 77 2.26 -8.03 17.59
N GLN A 78 3.46 -7.72 18.06
CA GLN A 78 3.70 -7.09 19.36
C GLN A 78 4.85 -6.08 19.24
N GLY A 79 4.78 -5.00 20.04
CA GLY A 79 5.82 -3.98 20.09
C GLY A 79 5.86 -3.06 18.86
N LEU A 80 4.78 -2.95 18.10
CA LEU A 80 4.66 -1.90 17.08
C LEU A 80 4.53 -0.52 17.74
N ALA A 81 5.04 0.52 17.07
CA ALA A 81 4.99 1.89 17.57
C ALA A 81 3.57 2.44 17.59
N ASP A 82 2.75 2.11 16.58
CA ASP A 82 1.32 2.40 16.54
C ASP A 82 0.53 1.22 17.15
N THR A 83 0.22 1.33 18.44
CA THR A 83 -0.50 0.27 19.18
C THR A 83 -1.92 0.07 18.68
N LYS A 84 -2.58 1.13 18.18
CA LYS A 84 -3.93 1.03 17.63
C LYS A 84 -3.90 0.24 16.32
N TYR A 85 -2.96 0.55 15.43
CA TYR A 85 -2.78 -0.21 14.20
C TYR A 85 -2.42 -1.67 14.49
N GLN A 86 -1.58 -1.93 15.49
CA GLN A 86 -1.24 -3.28 15.91
C GLN A 86 -2.47 -4.11 16.27
N ASP A 87 -3.32 -3.58 17.15
CA ASP A 87 -4.52 -4.28 17.60
C ASP A 87 -5.48 -4.53 16.42
N GLN A 88 -5.65 -3.53 15.56
CA GLN A 88 -6.47 -3.66 14.35
C GLN A 88 -5.93 -4.69 13.36
N LEU A 89 -4.61 -4.73 13.14
CA LEU A 89 -3.99 -5.68 12.23
C LEU A 89 -4.13 -7.11 12.76
N ASN A 90 -3.89 -7.31 14.06
CA ASN A 90 -4.08 -8.59 14.72
C ASN A 90 -5.55 -9.06 14.63
N ASP A 91 -6.51 -8.17 14.89
CA ASP A 91 -7.94 -8.45 14.76
C ASP A 91 -8.35 -8.83 13.33
N ILE A 92 -7.83 -8.11 12.33
CA ILE A 92 -8.11 -8.40 10.91
C ILE A 92 -7.60 -9.80 10.55
N ILE A 93 -6.36 -10.11 10.91
CA ILE A 93 -5.72 -11.40 10.61
C ILE A 93 -6.47 -12.54 11.28
N GLU A 94 -6.79 -12.41 12.56
CA GLU A 94 -7.55 -13.43 13.29
C GLU A 94 -8.97 -13.60 12.74
N SER A 95 -9.64 -12.50 12.39
CA SER A 95 -10.99 -12.53 11.80
C SER A 95 -10.99 -13.25 10.46
N HIS A 96 -9.99 -13.00 9.60
CA HIS A 96 -9.86 -13.67 8.31
C HIS A 96 -9.64 -15.18 8.47
N ALA A 97 -8.65 -15.57 9.28
CA ALA A 97 -8.37 -16.98 9.53
C ALA A 97 -9.55 -17.72 10.17
N SER A 98 -10.27 -17.06 11.10
CA SER A 98 -11.46 -17.63 11.73
C SER A 98 -12.62 -17.81 10.73
N LYS A 99 -12.80 -16.88 9.79
CA LYS A 99 -13.80 -17.00 8.71
C LYS A 99 -13.46 -18.14 7.75
N ASP A 100 -12.19 -18.28 7.38
CA ASP A 100 -11.75 -19.40 6.54
C ASP A 100 -11.92 -20.73 7.26
N LEU A 101 -11.53 -20.82 8.53
CA LEU A 101 -11.76 -22.00 9.36
C LEU A 101 -13.24 -22.38 9.38
N ALA A 102 -14.13 -21.44 9.74
CA ALA A 102 -15.58 -21.70 9.80
C ALA A 102 -16.17 -22.10 8.44
N LYS A 103 -15.68 -21.50 7.35
CA LYS A 103 -16.07 -21.88 5.98
C LYS A 103 -15.69 -23.32 5.67
N TRP A 104 -14.47 -23.74 6.01
CA TRP A 104 -13.99 -25.10 5.78
C TRP A 104 -14.66 -26.13 6.70
N GLU A 105 -14.93 -25.78 7.95
CA GLU A 105 -15.70 -26.61 8.88
C GLU A 105 -17.11 -26.90 8.32
N LYS A 106 -17.81 -25.83 7.88
CA LYS A 106 -19.12 -25.96 7.26
C LYS A 106 -19.08 -26.85 6.01
N ALA A 107 -18.12 -26.62 5.12
CA ALA A 107 -18.00 -27.39 3.88
C ALA A 107 -17.71 -28.88 4.15
N ALA A 108 -16.88 -29.18 5.16
CA ALA A 108 -16.58 -30.55 5.57
C ALA A 108 -17.80 -31.26 6.18
N ALA A 109 -18.55 -30.58 7.04
CA ALA A 109 -19.78 -31.11 7.66
C ALA A 109 -20.88 -31.41 6.62
N GLU A 110 -21.07 -30.51 5.66
CA GLU A 110 -22.02 -30.69 4.55
C GLU A 110 -21.62 -31.87 3.65
N ALA A 111 -20.33 -31.98 3.32
CA ALA A 111 -19.81 -33.08 2.52
C ALA A 111 -19.98 -34.43 3.23
N ALA A 112 -19.74 -34.49 4.54
CA ALA A 112 -19.97 -35.69 5.34
C ALA A 112 -21.46 -36.10 5.39
N THR A 113 -22.36 -35.13 5.49
CA THR A 113 -23.81 -35.37 5.42
C THR A 113 -24.22 -35.95 4.07
N SER A 114 -23.68 -35.39 2.98
CA SER A 114 -23.88 -35.92 1.62
C SER A 114 -23.31 -37.33 1.44
N ALA A 115 -22.10 -37.59 1.96
CA ALA A 115 -21.45 -38.90 1.90
C ALA A 115 -22.30 -39.98 2.55
N LYS A 116 -22.81 -39.69 3.75
CA LYS A 116 -23.73 -40.59 4.47
C LYS A 116 -25.01 -40.86 3.68
N LYS A 117 -25.60 -39.83 3.05
CA LYS A 117 -26.84 -39.95 2.26
C LYS A 117 -26.64 -40.79 0.99
N ASN A 118 -25.50 -40.65 0.34
CA ASN A 118 -25.24 -41.26 -0.97
C ASN A 118 -24.37 -42.54 -0.89
N GLY A 119 -23.99 -42.97 0.32
CA GLY A 119 -23.31 -44.25 0.53
C GLY A 119 -21.85 -44.29 0.08
N TYR A 120 -21.15 -43.15 0.00
CA TYR A 120 -19.71 -43.11 -0.29
C TYR A 120 -18.89 -42.77 0.96
N THR A 121 -17.63 -43.21 0.99
CA THR A 121 -16.71 -42.95 2.10
C THR A 121 -16.23 -41.50 2.07
N MET A 122 -16.39 -40.79 3.20
CA MET A 122 -15.85 -39.44 3.40
C MET A 122 -14.40 -39.53 3.89
N HIS A 123 -13.52 -38.73 3.29
CA HIS A 123 -12.19 -38.47 3.82
C HIS A 123 -12.16 -37.04 4.37
N PRO A 124 -11.50 -36.79 5.53
CA PRO A 124 -11.42 -35.45 6.07
C PRO A 124 -10.79 -34.47 5.08
N TYR A 125 -11.39 -33.29 4.95
CA TYR A 125 -10.76 -32.15 4.29
C TYR A 125 -9.55 -31.69 5.10
N GLN A 126 -8.67 -30.92 4.47
CA GLN A 126 -7.51 -30.33 5.12
C GLN A 126 -7.56 -28.82 4.96
N LEU A 127 -7.19 -28.09 6.02
CA LEU A 127 -6.96 -26.65 5.99
C LEU A 127 -5.61 -26.36 6.63
N LEU A 128 -4.73 -25.71 5.89
CA LEU A 128 -3.45 -25.22 6.34
C LEU A 128 -3.45 -23.69 6.23
N ILE A 129 -3.15 -23.00 7.33
CA ILE A 129 -2.89 -21.56 7.31
C ILE A 129 -1.55 -21.34 7.97
N GLN A 130 -0.61 -20.76 7.23
CA GLN A 130 0.74 -20.46 7.68
C GLN A 130 1.12 -19.03 7.32
N TYR A 131 2.09 -18.49 8.03
CA TYR A 131 2.61 -17.16 7.76
C TYR A 131 4.14 -17.13 7.72
N GLU A 132 4.66 -16.15 7.01
CA GLU A 132 6.08 -15.80 6.96
C GLU A 132 6.20 -14.28 7.13
N LEU A 133 6.96 -13.85 8.15
CA LEU A 133 7.41 -12.47 8.24
C LEU A 133 8.62 -12.33 7.31
N THR A 134 8.40 -11.79 6.12
CA THR A 134 9.39 -11.76 5.04
C THR A 134 10.34 -10.57 5.16
N SER A 135 9.92 -9.51 5.85
CA SER A 135 10.79 -8.43 6.34
C SER A 135 10.27 -7.93 7.69
N ASP A 136 11.17 -7.73 8.64
CA ASP A 136 10.89 -7.19 9.97
C ASP A 136 11.17 -5.68 10.10
N GLY A 137 11.38 -5.00 8.97
CA GLY A 137 11.84 -3.60 8.91
C GLY A 137 13.30 -3.47 8.48
N SER A 138 14.04 -4.57 8.34
CA SER A 138 15.40 -4.58 7.80
C SER A 138 15.48 -4.11 6.34
N ASP A 139 14.44 -4.34 5.53
CA ASP A 139 14.33 -3.81 4.17
C ASP A 139 13.85 -2.34 4.17
N ASN A 140 14.73 -1.42 4.60
CA ASN A 140 14.49 0.03 4.62
C ASN A 140 13.27 0.49 5.45
N GLY A 141 13.05 -0.13 6.61
CA GLY A 141 11.93 0.20 7.51
C GLY A 141 10.60 -0.41 7.11
N LEU A 142 10.55 -1.22 6.04
CA LEU A 142 9.35 -1.92 5.60
C LEU A 142 9.16 -3.23 6.35
N VAL A 143 8.04 -3.36 7.05
CA VAL A 143 7.56 -4.63 7.58
C VAL A 143 6.69 -5.30 6.53
N SER A 144 6.95 -6.57 6.25
CA SER A 144 6.25 -7.35 5.23
C SER A 144 5.91 -8.76 5.74
N LEU A 145 4.66 -9.13 5.57
CA LEU A 145 4.09 -10.39 6.03
C LEU A 145 3.33 -11.06 4.89
N LYS A 146 3.58 -12.34 4.70
CA LYS A 146 2.86 -13.23 3.79
C LYS A 146 2.08 -14.26 4.59
N ILE A 147 0.80 -14.42 4.31
CA ILE A 147 -0.06 -15.49 4.84
C ILE A 147 -0.50 -16.36 3.68
N THR A 148 -0.33 -17.67 3.81
CA THR A 148 -0.79 -18.67 2.83
C THR A 148 -1.89 -19.52 3.46
N THR A 149 -3.06 -19.48 2.85
CA THR A 149 -4.21 -20.34 3.18
C THR A 149 -4.32 -21.40 2.10
N GLU A 150 -4.16 -22.66 2.46
CA GLU A 150 -4.35 -23.81 1.56
C GLU A 150 -5.44 -24.72 2.12
N GLY A 151 -6.49 -24.92 1.31
CA GLY A 151 -7.55 -25.84 1.66
C GLY A 151 -7.71 -26.95 0.63
N THR A 152 -7.79 -28.18 1.10
CA THR A 152 -7.71 -29.37 0.25
C THR A 152 -8.87 -30.30 0.56
N ARG A 153 -9.74 -30.53 -0.43
CA ARG A 153 -10.87 -31.48 -0.32
C ARG A 153 -10.47 -32.91 -0.72
N MET A 154 -9.60 -33.02 -1.73
CA MET A 154 -9.09 -34.27 -2.26
C MET A 154 -7.63 -34.08 -2.70
N ASN A 155 -7.33 -34.07 -4.01
CA ASN A 155 -5.96 -33.88 -4.52
C ASN A 155 -5.78 -32.54 -5.25
N ASN A 156 -6.68 -31.58 -5.01
CA ASN A 156 -6.60 -30.25 -5.60
C ASN A 156 -6.60 -29.19 -4.50
N PRO A 157 -5.42 -28.69 -4.10
CA PRO A 157 -5.33 -27.61 -3.12
C PRO A 157 -5.89 -26.32 -3.70
N GLU A 158 -6.76 -25.65 -2.97
CA GLU A 158 -7.17 -24.27 -3.19
C GLU A 158 -6.23 -23.38 -2.36
N THR A 159 -5.39 -22.58 -3.04
CA THR A 159 -4.37 -21.74 -2.37
C THR A 159 -4.73 -20.27 -2.55
N LEU A 160 -4.67 -19.51 -1.45
CA LEU A 160 -4.82 -18.07 -1.39
C LEU A 160 -3.61 -17.48 -0.66
N VAL A 161 -3.06 -16.38 -1.19
CA VAL A 161 -1.96 -15.66 -0.54
C VAL A 161 -2.39 -14.24 -0.20
N ASP A 162 -2.39 -13.91 1.08
CA ASP A 162 -2.61 -12.56 1.60
C ASP A 162 -1.28 -11.92 2.01
N THR A 163 -1.13 -10.63 1.75
CA THR A 163 0.10 -9.89 2.03
C THR A 163 -0.18 -8.59 2.77
N TYR A 164 0.64 -8.27 3.76
CA TYR A 164 0.55 -7.05 4.56
C TYR A 164 1.90 -6.32 4.54
N ASN A 165 1.89 -5.04 4.14
CA ASN A 165 3.10 -4.23 3.97
C ASN A 165 2.89 -2.85 4.60
N PHE A 166 3.73 -2.48 5.55
CA PHE A 166 3.62 -1.20 6.26
C PHE A 166 4.95 -0.73 6.85
N THR A 167 5.08 0.56 7.12
CA THR A 167 6.18 1.12 7.94
C THR A 167 5.77 1.18 9.41
N ASN A 168 6.68 0.76 10.30
CA ASN A 168 6.46 0.77 11.75
C ASN A 168 6.85 2.13 12.35
N GLU A 169 6.06 3.16 12.05
CA GLU A 169 6.20 4.53 12.56
C GLU A 169 5.19 4.80 13.70
N ALA A 170 5.26 5.98 14.33
CA ALA A 170 4.30 6.37 15.37
C ALA A 170 2.83 6.37 14.90
N GLU A 171 2.64 6.61 13.60
CA GLU A 171 1.40 6.32 12.87
C GLU A 171 1.78 5.38 11.73
N ALA A 172 1.33 4.12 11.80
CA ALA A 172 1.73 3.11 10.83
C ALA A 172 1.17 3.43 9.44
N LYS A 173 2.00 3.34 8.41
CA LYS A 173 1.59 3.63 7.03
C LYS A 173 1.60 2.37 6.20
N ARG A 174 0.48 2.09 5.55
CA ARG A 174 0.43 1.07 4.49
C ARG A 174 1.37 1.46 3.36
N VAL A 175 2.15 0.49 2.88
CA VAL A 175 3.03 0.67 1.73
C VAL A 175 2.41 0.04 0.48
N THR A 176 2.49 0.76 -0.63
CA THR A 176 1.99 0.38 -1.95
C THR A 176 3.13 0.15 -2.93
N LEU A 177 2.83 -0.43 -4.10
CA LEU A 177 3.82 -0.56 -5.18
C LEU A 177 4.27 0.81 -5.72
N GLU A 178 3.41 1.83 -5.66
CA GLU A 178 3.79 3.20 -6.03
C GLU A 178 4.81 3.78 -5.05
N ASP A 179 4.69 3.49 -3.75
CA ASP A 179 5.67 3.94 -2.76
C ASP A 179 7.05 3.29 -2.97
N LEU A 180 7.08 2.05 -3.47
CA LEU A 180 8.33 1.31 -3.71
C LEU A 180 9.01 1.66 -5.04
N PHE A 181 8.22 1.89 -6.09
CA PHE A 181 8.72 2.02 -7.47
C PHE A 181 8.40 3.38 -8.13
N GLY A 182 7.73 4.29 -7.40
CA GLY A 182 7.27 5.58 -7.89
C GLY A 182 6.04 5.49 -8.81
N SER A 183 5.58 6.63 -9.31
CA SER A 183 4.36 6.72 -10.17
C SER A 183 4.44 5.94 -11.48
N LYS A 184 5.65 5.54 -11.90
CA LYS A 184 5.90 4.70 -13.08
C LYS A 184 5.92 3.20 -12.76
N TYR A 185 5.56 2.79 -11.54
CA TYR A 185 5.54 1.38 -11.15
C TYR A 185 4.80 0.46 -12.13
N PRO A 186 3.65 0.82 -12.76
CA PRO A 186 2.97 -0.12 -13.64
C PRO A 186 3.85 -0.47 -14.84
N SER A 187 4.48 0.53 -15.47
CA SER A 187 5.37 0.31 -16.61
C SER A 187 6.61 -0.50 -16.24
N ILE A 188 7.19 -0.27 -15.07
CA ILE A 188 8.39 -0.98 -14.59
C ILE A 188 8.06 -2.45 -14.34
N LEU A 189 7.00 -2.71 -13.58
CA LEU A 189 6.61 -4.06 -13.19
C LEU A 189 6.06 -4.84 -14.39
N ASP A 190 5.22 -4.23 -15.23
CA ASP A 190 4.67 -4.88 -16.42
C ASP A 190 5.77 -5.31 -17.39
N ALA A 191 6.77 -4.47 -17.62
CA ALA A 191 7.89 -4.81 -18.49
C ALA A 191 8.69 -5.99 -17.92
N HIS A 192 8.98 -5.97 -16.62
CA HIS A 192 9.70 -7.04 -15.95
C HIS A 192 8.94 -8.37 -15.99
N ILE A 193 7.65 -8.36 -15.61
CA ILE A 193 6.80 -9.55 -15.55
C ILE A 193 6.57 -10.12 -16.94
N LYS A 194 6.33 -9.28 -17.97
CA LYS A 194 6.22 -9.74 -19.36
C LYS A 194 7.50 -10.41 -19.83
N SER A 195 8.67 -9.87 -19.47
CA SER A 195 9.95 -10.50 -19.80
C SER A 195 10.13 -11.85 -19.11
N ALA A 196 9.73 -11.97 -17.85
CA ALA A 196 9.78 -13.23 -17.11
C ALA A 196 8.81 -14.28 -17.70
N ILE A 197 7.56 -13.90 -17.98
CA ILE A 197 6.57 -14.77 -18.63
C ILE A 197 7.05 -15.20 -20.02
N ALA A 198 7.74 -14.33 -20.76
CA ALA A 198 8.26 -14.64 -22.09
C ALA A 198 9.37 -15.72 -22.07
N ALA A 199 10.07 -15.91 -20.94
CA ALA A 199 11.05 -16.97 -20.78
C ALA A 199 10.39 -18.35 -20.59
N ASP A 200 9.19 -18.39 -20.00
CA ASP A 200 8.48 -19.61 -19.63
C ASP A 200 7.03 -19.64 -20.17
N GLN A 201 6.83 -19.25 -21.43
CA GLN A 201 5.50 -19.00 -22.02
C GLN A 201 4.51 -20.16 -21.92
N GLU A 202 4.98 -21.40 -21.82
CA GLU A 202 4.13 -22.59 -21.73
C GLU A 202 3.45 -22.71 -20.36
N LEU A 203 3.97 -22.04 -19.33
CA LEU A 203 3.43 -22.06 -17.97
C LEU A 203 2.30 -21.03 -17.74
N TYR A 204 2.04 -20.15 -18.71
CA TYR A 204 1.14 -19.00 -18.56
C TYR A 204 0.06 -18.95 -19.64
N PHE A 205 -1.07 -18.34 -19.28
CA PHE A 205 -2.16 -18.10 -20.23
C PHE A 205 -1.78 -17.04 -21.28
N LYS A 206 -2.45 -17.09 -22.42
CA LYS A 206 -2.25 -16.19 -23.57
C LYS A 206 -3.50 -15.34 -23.80
N GLY A 207 -3.34 -14.23 -24.52
CA GLY A 207 -4.46 -13.36 -24.89
C GLY A 207 -5.10 -12.70 -23.66
N GLU A 208 -6.43 -12.60 -23.65
CA GLU A 208 -7.20 -11.93 -22.59
C GLU A 208 -7.12 -12.65 -21.24
N ASP A 209 -6.90 -13.97 -21.23
CA ASP A 209 -6.76 -14.78 -20.01
C ASP A 209 -5.33 -14.68 -19.42
N GLY A 210 -4.38 -14.10 -20.16
CA GLY A 210 -2.99 -13.91 -19.74
C GLY A 210 -2.77 -12.69 -18.84
N PHE A 211 -1.51 -12.39 -18.55
CA PHE A 211 -1.12 -11.21 -17.80
C PHE A 211 -1.49 -9.90 -18.53
N GLN A 212 -2.39 -9.11 -17.93
CA GLN A 212 -2.88 -7.84 -18.48
C GLN A 212 -2.18 -6.58 -17.93
N GLY A 213 -1.30 -6.76 -16.94
CA GLY A 213 -0.67 -5.66 -16.20
C GLY A 213 -0.96 -5.74 -14.70
N VAL A 214 -0.11 -5.10 -13.90
CA VAL A 214 -0.32 -4.98 -12.45
C VAL A 214 -1.41 -3.94 -12.14
N HIS A 215 -2.15 -4.14 -11.06
CA HIS A 215 -3.15 -3.19 -10.56
C HIS A 215 -2.70 -2.54 -9.24
N PRO A 216 -3.27 -1.39 -8.82
CA PRO A 216 -2.84 -0.67 -7.61
C PRO A 216 -2.93 -1.47 -6.30
N GLY A 217 -3.82 -2.46 -6.27
CA GLY A 217 -4.02 -3.37 -5.14
C GLY A 217 -3.35 -4.73 -5.31
N GLN A 218 -2.41 -4.88 -6.25
CA GLN A 218 -1.72 -6.16 -6.51
C GLN A 218 -0.99 -6.60 -5.24
N SER A 219 -1.18 -7.86 -4.83
CA SER A 219 -0.48 -8.44 -3.69
C SER A 219 1.01 -8.47 -3.94
N PHE A 220 1.80 -8.10 -2.93
CA PHE A 220 3.25 -8.18 -2.96
C PHE A 220 3.79 -8.38 -1.56
N TYR A 221 5.00 -8.90 -1.43
CA TYR A 221 5.78 -8.83 -0.19
C TYR A 221 7.21 -8.43 -0.51
N VAL A 222 7.97 -7.99 0.49
CA VAL A 222 9.40 -7.72 0.32
C VAL A 222 10.23 -8.71 1.11
N LYS A 223 11.37 -9.06 0.54
CA LYS A 223 12.37 -9.94 1.13
C LYS A 223 13.70 -9.71 0.42
N ASP A 224 14.77 -9.57 1.19
CA ASP A 224 16.15 -9.53 0.68
C ASP A 224 16.34 -8.48 -0.45
N GLY A 225 15.83 -7.26 -0.25
CA GLY A 225 15.95 -6.16 -1.21
C GLY A 225 15.12 -6.32 -2.51
N HIS A 226 14.18 -7.26 -2.56
CA HIS A 226 13.28 -7.47 -3.70
C HIS A 226 11.82 -7.37 -3.26
N ALA A 227 10.97 -6.83 -4.13
CA ALA A 227 9.53 -6.99 -4.05
C ALA A 227 9.10 -8.20 -4.88
N TYR A 228 8.36 -9.12 -4.27
CA TYR A 228 7.78 -10.28 -4.91
C TYR A 228 6.32 -9.96 -5.26
N ILE A 229 6.03 -9.81 -6.56
CA ILE A 229 4.68 -9.54 -7.05
C ILE A 229 3.92 -10.86 -7.15
N VAL A 230 2.84 -11.00 -6.39
CA VAL A 230 2.12 -12.27 -6.19
C VAL A 230 0.86 -12.31 -7.05
N PHE A 231 0.70 -13.37 -7.84
CA PHE A 231 -0.50 -13.65 -8.63
C PHE A 231 -1.23 -14.85 -8.08
N GLN A 232 -2.52 -14.67 -7.74
CA GLN A 232 -3.33 -15.75 -7.18
C GLN A 232 -3.44 -16.94 -8.15
N LYS A 233 -3.64 -18.14 -7.60
CA LYS A 233 -3.85 -19.35 -8.41
C LYS A 233 -4.96 -19.11 -9.45
N TYR A 234 -4.71 -19.54 -10.70
CA TYR A 234 -5.58 -19.32 -11.87
C TYR A 234 -5.65 -17.89 -12.43
N SER A 235 -4.97 -16.89 -11.86
CA SER A 235 -5.13 -15.50 -12.34
C SER A 235 -4.45 -15.22 -13.67
N ILE A 236 -3.29 -15.85 -13.92
CA ILE A 236 -2.49 -15.68 -15.16
C ILE A 236 -1.92 -17.00 -15.70
N ALA A 237 -2.19 -18.11 -15.02
CA ALA A 237 -1.58 -19.41 -15.28
C ALA A 237 -2.51 -20.55 -14.82
N PRO A 238 -2.41 -21.76 -15.40
CA PRO A 238 -3.15 -22.92 -14.94
C PRO A 238 -2.78 -23.30 -13.51
N GLY A 239 -3.66 -24.06 -12.85
CA GLY A 239 -3.48 -24.43 -11.43
C GLY A 239 -2.22 -25.24 -11.13
N SER A 240 -1.61 -25.89 -12.13
CA SER A 240 -0.31 -26.58 -12.00
C SER A 240 0.86 -25.64 -11.72
N THR A 241 0.75 -24.38 -12.15
CA THR A 241 1.76 -23.34 -11.91
C THR A 241 1.65 -22.76 -10.49
N GLY A 242 0.59 -23.10 -9.74
CA GLY A 242 0.39 -22.63 -8.37
C GLY A 242 0.07 -21.13 -8.32
N THR A 243 0.78 -20.41 -7.45
CA THR A 243 0.67 -18.96 -7.23
C THR A 243 1.95 -18.31 -7.75
N PRO A 244 1.99 -17.81 -9.00
CA PRO A 244 3.20 -17.22 -9.55
C PRO A 244 3.67 -16.00 -8.75
N GLU A 245 4.98 -15.93 -8.50
CA GLU A 245 5.63 -14.81 -7.81
C GLU A 245 6.80 -14.29 -8.66
N PHE A 246 6.85 -12.99 -8.89
CA PHE A 246 7.92 -12.35 -9.68
C PHE A 246 8.75 -11.44 -8.79
N ALA A 247 10.02 -11.78 -8.60
CA ALA A 247 10.95 -11.00 -7.81
C ALA A 247 11.49 -9.80 -8.62
N VAL A 248 11.18 -8.60 -8.18
CA VAL A 248 11.66 -7.34 -8.77
C VAL A 248 12.55 -6.65 -7.78
N LYS A 249 13.79 -6.37 -8.16
CA LYS A 249 14.74 -5.65 -7.30
C LYS A 249 14.15 -4.29 -6.92
N LEU A 250 14.15 -3.99 -5.62
CA LEU A 250 13.75 -2.66 -5.15
C LEU A 250 14.74 -1.63 -5.72
N PRO A 251 14.27 -0.45 -6.19
CA PRO A 251 15.18 0.59 -6.59
C PRO A 251 15.99 1.04 -5.36
N ASP A 252 17.25 1.45 -5.57
CA ASP A 252 18.04 1.99 -4.46
C ASP A 252 17.27 3.16 -3.85
N GLN A 253 17.25 3.33 -2.53
CA GLN A 253 16.45 4.38 -1.91
C GLN A 253 16.82 5.80 -2.37
N LYS A 254 18.04 6.00 -2.89
CA LYS A 254 18.44 7.25 -3.57
C LYS A 254 17.74 7.45 -4.92
N ASP A 255 17.27 6.37 -5.55
CA ASP A 255 16.49 6.35 -6.79
C ASP A 255 14.97 6.36 -6.54
N VAL A 256 14.47 5.80 -5.43
CA VAL A 256 13.05 5.94 -5.01
C VAL A 256 12.79 7.34 -4.44
N HIS A 257 13.72 7.84 -3.62
CA HIS A 257 13.81 9.25 -3.24
C HIS A 257 14.60 10.10 -4.26
N ARG A 258 14.79 9.63 -5.51
CA ARG A 258 15.03 10.56 -6.64
C ARG A 258 13.71 11.25 -6.92
N ALA A 259 13.51 12.18 -6.00
CA ALA A 259 12.56 13.23 -5.88
C ALA A 259 11.42 13.15 -6.88
N VAL A 260 10.23 13.04 -6.31
CA VAL A 260 9.13 13.88 -6.77
C VAL A 260 9.70 15.29 -6.98
N GLN A 261 10.05 15.59 -8.23
CA GLN A 261 10.73 16.78 -8.67
C GLN A 261 9.84 17.42 -9.72
N ALA A 262 9.40 18.65 -9.45
CA ALA A 262 8.79 19.45 -10.50
C ALA A 262 9.89 20.25 -11.19
N ILE A 263 9.91 20.17 -12.51
CA ILE A 263 10.80 20.98 -13.35
C ILE A 263 9.97 22.09 -13.96
N ILE A 264 10.45 23.32 -13.79
CA ILE A 264 9.87 24.53 -14.40
C ILE A 264 10.88 25.02 -15.44
N PRO A 265 10.63 24.77 -16.74
CA PRO A 265 11.44 25.34 -17.80
C PRO A 265 11.45 26.88 -17.72
N SER A 266 12.54 27.52 -18.15
CA SER A 266 12.66 28.98 -18.15
C SER A 266 11.58 29.70 -18.97
N SER A 267 10.95 29.00 -19.92
CA SER A 267 9.83 29.49 -20.72
C SER A 267 8.47 29.46 -20.01
N LYS A 268 8.38 28.85 -18.82
CA LYS A 268 7.12 28.62 -18.08
C LYS A 268 6.97 29.46 -16.82
N HIS A 269 7.94 30.30 -16.50
CA HIS A 269 7.86 31.31 -15.45
C HIS A 269 8.13 32.70 -16.04
N TYR A 270 7.91 33.75 -15.25
CA TYR A 270 8.22 35.12 -15.64
C TYR A 270 8.52 36.00 -14.43
N ILE A 271 9.16 37.14 -14.64
CA ILE A 271 9.31 38.16 -13.61
C ILE A 271 8.04 39.04 -13.60
N GLY A 272 7.33 39.04 -12.48
CA GLY A 272 6.17 39.88 -12.22
C GLY A 272 6.53 41.38 -12.19
N LYS A 273 5.50 42.24 -12.20
CA LYS A 273 5.70 43.71 -12.16
C LYS A 273 6.34 44.19 -10.85
N ASP A 274 6.22 43.39 -9.81
CA ASP A 274 6.80 43.53 -8.48
C ASP A 274 8.24 42.99 -8.38
N GLY A 275 8.80 42.48 -9.48
CA GLY A 275 10.13 41.90 -9.52
C GLY A 275 10.21 40.47 -8.98
N LYS A 276 9.08 39.84 -8.62
CA LYS A 276 9.05 38.47 -8.12
C LYS A 276 8.99 37.45 -9.25
N LEU A 277 9.64 36.30 -9.05
CA LEU A 277 9.60 35.20 -10.01
C LEU A 277 8.28 34.44 -9.85
N MET A 278 7.46 34.47 -10.90
CA MET A 278 6.11 33.93 -10.91
C MET A 278 6.07 32.55 -11.58
N VAL A 279 5.53 31.55 -10.89
CA VAL A 279 5.50 30.14 -11.33
C VAL A 279 4.07 29.59 -11.43
N PRO A 280 3.79 28.65 -12.36
CA PRO A 280 2.44 28.13 -12.58
C PRO A 280 2.06 27.12 -11.49
N LEU A 281 1.19 27.54 -10.58
CA LEU A 281 0.85 26.84 -9.34
C LEU A 281 0.47 25.37 -9.55
N ALA A 282 -0.62 25.13 -10.27
CA ALA A 282 -1.19 23.78 -10.40
C ALA A 282 -0.26 22.82 -11.14
N SER A 283 0.43 23.30 -12.18
CA SER A 283 1.35 22.49 -12.98
C SER A 283 2.55 22.01 -12.16
N VAL A 284 3.04 22.85 -11.25
CA VAL A 284 4.17 22.52 -10.37
C VAL A 284 3.71 21.60 -9.24
N LEU A 285 2.64 21.97 -8.54
CA LEU A 285 2.18 21.24 -7.37
C LEU A 285 1.64 19.84 -7.70
N ARG A 286 0.99 19.65 -8.86
CA ARG A 286 0.54 18.31 -9.27
C ARG A 286 1.70 17.37 -9.62
N GLN A 287 2.79 17.89 -10.21
CA GLN A 287 4.03 17.13 -10.36
C GLN A 287 4.63 16.73 -9.01
N MET A 288 4.32 17.51 -7.97
CA MET A 288 4.71 17.27 -6.58
C MET A 288 3.70 16.43 -5.78
N ASN A 289 2.72 15.80 -6.44
CA ASN A 289 1.63 15.02 -5.84
C ASN A 289 0.76 15.81 -4.84
N PHE A 290 0.58 17.11 -5.07
CA PHE A 290 -0.47 17.89 -4.39
C PHE A 290 -1.74 17.91 -5.24
N ASP A 291 -2.89 17.87 -4.58
CA ASP A 291 -4.17 18.20 -5.20
C ASP A 291 -4.34 19.71 -5.26
N VAL A 292 -4.78 20.22 -6.40
CA VAL A 292 -5.07 21.64 -6.60
C VAL A 292 -6.42 21.80 -7.28
N THR A 293 -7.37 22.40 -6.57
CA THR A 293 -8.74 22.62 -7.01
C THR A 293 -9.04 24.11 -7.15
N TRP A 294 -9.50 24.53 -8.33
CA TRP A 294 -9.90 25.92 -8.57
C TRP A 294 -11.37 26.14 -8.22
N ASN A 295 -11.65 27.14 -7.39
CA ASN A 295 -12.98 27.61 -7.10
C ASN A 295 -13.23 28.95 -7.82
N GLY A 296 -13.97 28.88 -8.94
CA GLY A 296 -14.27 30.05 -9.76
C GLY A 296 -15.16 31.10 -9.08
N LYS A 297 -15.98 30.71 -8.09
CA LYS A 297 -16.86 31.63 -7.36
C LYS A 297 -16.08 32.49 -6.39
N SER A 298 -15.24 31.88 -5.57
CA SER A 298 -14.39 32.58 -4.58
C SER A 298 -13.08 33.10 -5.18
N LYS A 299 -12.75 32.72 -6.43
CA LYS A 299 -11.46 32.99 -7.08
C LYS A 299 -10.28 32.47 -6.25
N THR A 300 -10.44 31.28 -5.69
CA THR A 300 -9.41 30.63 -4.86
C THR A 300 -8.90 29.35 -5.51
N ALA A 301 -7.63 29.03 -5.25
CA ALA A 301 -7.05 27.73 -5.53
C ALA A 301 -6.79 27.00 -4.20
N ASP A 302 -7.53 25.93 -3.94
CA ASP A 302 -7.38 25.11 -2.75
C ASP A 302 -6.35 24.01 -3.01
N ILE A 303 -5.44 23.81 -2.04
CA ILE A 303 -4.26 22.95 -2.17
C ILE A 303 -4.25 21.97 -1.00
N THR A 304 -4.11 20.68 -1.29
CA THR A 304 -4.02 19.63 -0.26
C THR A 304 -2.93 18.60 -0.57
N LYS A 305 -2.29 18.06 0.46
CA LYS A 305 -1.39 16.90 0.40
C LYS A 305 -1.34 16.20 1.76
N GLY A 306 -2.03 15.08 1.90
CA GLY A 306 -2.24 14.46 3.21
C GLY A 306 -2.93 15.43 4.17
N ALA A 307 -2.35 15.65 5.36
CA ALA A 307 -2.85 16.62 6.35
C ALA A 307 -2.52 18.09 6.02
N LEU A 308 -1.66 18.35 5.02
CA LEU A 308 -1.29 19.70 4.61
C LEU A 308 -2.44 20.33 3.82
N TRP A 309 -2.85 21.54 4.21
CA TRP A 309 -3.83 22.35 3.50
C TRP A 309 -3.37 23.81 3.35
N SER A 310 -3.65 24.41 2.21
CA SER A 310 -3.51 25.84 1.94
C SER A 310 -4.59 26.29 0.95
N SER A 311 -4.86 27.59 0.90
CA SER A 311 -5.72 28.19 -0.12
C SER A 311 -5.16 29.53 -0.56
N ILE A 312 -5.11 29.75 -1.87
CA ILE A 312 -4.58 30.97 -2.48
C ILE A 312 -5.73 31.76 -3.07
N SER A 313 -5.83 33.03 -2.70
CA SER A 313 -6.84 33.95 -3.24
C SER A 313 -6.26 34.81 -4.36
N LEU A 314 -6.90 34.82 -5.52
CA LEU A 314 -6.46 35.66 -6.64
C LEU A 314 -6.41 37.15 -6.23
N ASN A 315 -5.37 37.86 -6.68
CA ASN A 315 -5.16 39.29 -6.43
C ASN A 315 -5.01 39.68 -4.94
N LYS A 316 -4.64 38.73 -4.06
CA LYS A 316 -4.43 38.99 -2.64
C LYS A 316 -3.07 38.46 -2.17
N ASP A 317 -2.21 39.34 -1.69
CA ASP A 317 -0.92 38.99 -1.09
C ASP A 317 -1.14 38.49 0.35
N SER A 318 -1.53 37.23 0.47
CA SER A 318 -1.87 36.58 1.73
C SER A 318 -1.80 35.07 1.56
N TYR A 319 -0.76 34.46 2.10
CA TYR A 319 -0.45 33.04 1.94
C TYR A 319 -0.28 32.37 3.29
N PHE A 320 -0.79 31.15 3.46
CA PHE A 320 -0.72 30.44 4.73
C PHE A 320 -0.56 28.93 4.51
N LEU A 321 -0.20 28.22 5.58
CA LEU A 321 -0.17 26.77 5.63
C LEU A 321 -0.91 26.29 6.88
N GLY A 322 -1.92 25.43 6.71
CA GLY A 322 -2.72 24.90 7.80
C GLY A 322 -3.37 26.01 8.64
N LYS A 323 -3.10 25.99 9.95
CA LYS A 323 -3.63 26.96 10.92
C LYS A 323 -2.71 28.15 11.19
N ASN A 324 -1.63 28.31 10.40
CA ASN A 324 -0.66 29.37 10.61
C ASN A 324 -1.21 30.73 10.15
N ALA A 325 -0.75 31.81 10.79
CA ALA A 325 -1.09 33.17 10.39
C ALA A 325 -0.63 33.44 8.93
N PRO A 326 -1.46 34.11 8.11
CA PRO A 326 -1.07 34.46 6.75
C PRO A 326 0.17 35.36 6.71
N ARG A 327 1.06 35.08 5.76
CA ARG A 327 2.26 35.86 5.44
C ARG A 327 2.11 36.54 4.08
N LYS A 328 2.79 37.68 3.95
CA LYS A 328 2.95 38.39 2.68
C LYS A 328 4.24 37.95 2.01
N LEU A 329 4.20 37.78 0.69
CA LEU A 329 5.36 37.45 -0.13
C LEU A 329 5.79 38.60 -1.04
N GLY A 330 5.06 39.73 -1.02
CA GLY A 330 5.40 40.93 -1.80
C GLY A 330 4.92 40.88 -3.25
N ALA A 331 4.08 39.89 -3.59
CA ALA A 331 3.49 39.72 -4.90
C ALA A 331 2.14 38.99 -4.77
N VAL A 332 1.18 39.34 -5.62
CA VAL A 332 -0.17 38.75 -5.61
C VAL A 332 -0.27 37.56 -6.56
N PRO A 333 -1.15 36.57 -6.30
CA PRO A 333 -1.45 35.53 -7.28
C PRO A 333 -2.17 36.13 -8.48
N GLU A 334 -1.74 35.79 -9.68
CA GLU A 334 -2.26 36.32 -10.94
C GLU A 334 -2.78 35.21 -11.85
N MET A 335 -3.78 35.52 -12.67
CA MET A 335 -4.26 34.59 -13.70
C MET A 335 -3.76 35.02 -15.07
N LYS A 336 -3.03 34.15 -15.76
CA LYS A 336 -2.48 34.40 -17.09
C LYS A 336 -2.65 33.16 -17.97
N ASN A 337 -3.26 33.33 -19.14
CA ASN A 337 -3.50 32.26 -20.12
C ASN A 337 -4.20 31.03 -19.52
N GLY A 338 -5.15 31.23 -18.59
CA GLY A 338 -5.87 30.15 -17.92
C GLY A 338 -5.12 29.46 -16.78
N TYR A 339 -3.92 29.92 -16.43
CA TYR A 339 -3.15 29.39 -15.30
C TYR A 339 -3.07 30.43 -14.17
N VAL A 340 -3.14 29.95 -12.93
CA VAL A 340 -2.82 30.75 -11.75
C VAL A 340 -1.31 30.69 -11.53
N TYR A 341 -0.70 31.87 -11.47
CA TYR A 341 0.71 32.06 -11.13
C TYR A 341 0.84 32.61 -9.72
N VAL A 342 1.87 32.15 -9.03
CA VAL A 342 2.20 32.55 -7.66
C VAL A 342 3.68 32.90 -7.56
N PRO A 343 4.10 33.69 -6.57
CA PRO A 343 5.51 33.93 -6.30
C PRO A 343 6.21 32.61 -5.99
N LEU A 344 7.43 32.41 -6.49
CA LEU A 344 8.24 31.22 -6.23
C LEU A 344 8.38 30.94 -4.72
N GLU A 345 8.44 32.01 -3.93
CA GLU A 345 8.52 31.99 -2.47
C GLU A 345 7.31 31.34 -1.82
N PHE A 346 6.18 31.20 -2.52
CA PHE A 346 5.06 30.40 -2.02
C PHE A 346 5.48 28.93 -1.87
N LEU A 347 6.25 28.40 -2.82
CA LEU A 347 6.74 27.03 -2.78
C LEU A 347 7.80 26.86 -1.69
N SER A 348 8.77 27.76 -1.61
CA SER A 348 9.85 27.64 -0.62
C SER A 348 9.40 28.01 0.79
N ASP A 349 8.79 29.18 0.98
CA ASP A 349 8.63 29.75 2.31
C ASP A 349 7.34 29.28 2.96
N ILE A 350 6.28 29.08 2.17
CA ILE A 350 4.96 28.66 2.68
C ILE A 350 4.82 27.14 2.67
N LEU A 351 5.15 26.47 1.57
CA LEU A 351 5.05 25.01 1.47
C LEU A 351 6.30 24.25 1.92
N ASN A 352 7.39 24.95 2.27
CA ASN A 352 8.66 24.38 2.71
C ASN A 352 9.27 23.40 1.67
N LEU A 353 9.13 23.72 0.38
CA LEU A 353 9.73 22.95 -0.71
C LEU A 353 11.14 23.47 -1.02
N LYS A 354 12.06 22.55 -1.34
CA LYS A 354 13.42 22.89 -1.78
C LYS A 354 13.39 23.36 -3.22
N VAL A 355 13.95 24.54 -3.48
CA VAL A 355 13.95 25.20 -4.78
C VAL A 355 15.40 25.44 -5.23
N ILE A 356 15.74 25.00 -6.44
CA ILE A 356 17.06 25.21 -7.04
C ILE A 356 16.85 25.80 -8.44
N GLN A 357 17.47 26.94 -8.73
CA GLN A 357 17.49 27.53 -10.06
C GLN A 357 18.87 27.35 -10.71
N ASP A 358 18.90 26.85 -11.94
CA ASP A 358 20.15 26.70 -12.70
C ASP A 358 20.55 27.99 -13.43
N LYS A 359 21.73 27.97 -14.08
CA LYS A 359 22.27 29.13 -14.81
C LYS A 359 21.46 29.48 -16.07
N GLN A 360 20.64 28.55 -16.57
CA GLN A 360 19.79 28.69 -17.74
C GLN A 360 18.37 29.14 -17.35
N GLY A 361 18.13 29.34 -16.05
CA GLY A 361 16.87 29.76 -15.49
C GLY A 361 15.84 28.66 -15.36
N GLN A 362 16.18 27.38 -15.52
CA GLN A 362 15.30 26.28 -15.14
C GLN A 362 15.23 26.18 -13.62
N ILE A 363 14.04 25.90 -13.09
CA ILE A 363 13.83 25.72 -11.66
C ILE A 363 13.49 24.26 -11.39
N THR A 364 14.19 23.65 -10.44
CA THR A 364 13.90 22.33 -9.90
C THR A 364 13.31 22.48 -8.50
N ILE A 365 12.14 21.91 -8.28
CA ILE A 365 11.44 21.87 -6.99
C ILE A 365 11.52 20.44 -6.46
N SER A 366 11.80 20.26 -5.18
CA SER A 366 11.82 18.95 -4.51
C SER A 366 11.30 19.07 -3.08
N ASN A 367 11.01 17.95 -2.43
CA ASN A 367 10.76 17.97 -0.99
C ASN A 367 12.03 18.44 -0.26
N ALA A 368 11.88 19.18 0.83
CA ALA A 368 13.01 19.43 1.72
C ALA A 368 13.52 18.10 2.28
N GLU A 369 14.84 17.90 2.29
CA GLU A 369 15.47 16.78 3.00
C GLU A 369 15.30 17.07 4.50
N ASN A 370 14.72 16.11 5.24
CA ASN A 370 14.74 16.12 6.70
C ASN A 370 16.10 15.70 7.21
#